data_AF-A0A945J5P6-F1
#
_entry.id   AF-A0A945J5P6-F1
#
_cell.length_a   1.000
_cell.length_b   1.000
_cell.length_c   1.000
_cell.angle_alpha   90.00
_cell.angle_beta   90.00
_cell.angle_gamma   90.00
#
_symmetry.space_group_name_H-M   'P 1'
#
loop_
_entity.id
_entity.type
_entity.pdbx_description
1 polymer ?
#
loop_
_entity_poly.entity_id
_entity_poly.type
_entity_poly.pdbx_seq_one_letter_code
_entity_poly.pdbx_strand_id
1 'polypeptide(L)'
;MNPFRTLIIVFFFLIYCFTPSIFAAEKMGLGELDRLIKIHKPQKPTEDFDATVGPTKSVQLFPKTEPTVFSIPGFKAYGCSECHQSDDLLDLSINRMQQTLKRLYAISPDLAPAPLKQFIIQSWSGELLQPWQFAHTTFDSIRISPATILIDSRAYGNATHLHESLHLTQPFLGAANELEAYGLNIRSDPRFLFLNFPYFSDTVTAFFLPEFPKMLDRFFARQTKEDLSVPREVQWFLMPFDDESLTKLSQAIEKMEPILKEMERLNRKFPVKAAYLGEQTRALSLLLDIAAAKLLPLPKMMESDNKEAFSILRQQFDKLDNTRLGYRIDRKREALMILTYKMQIQDPQKRLGIYFHFLKDRYIGADGEIRLKVSDEEDLKKFVEEKRVQVNRMMKSKNFTEIERQGADRMLKAIP
;
A
#
# COMPACT_ATOMS: atom_id res chain seq x y z
N MET A 1 -24.69 49.78 -32.70
CA MET A 1 -24.00 48.70 -31.96
C MET A 1 -24.97 48.12 -30.95
N ASN A 2 -25.32 46.85 -31.07
CA ASN A 2 -26.43 46.23 -30.32
C ASN A 2 -25.90 45.67 -28.97
N PRO A 3 -26.37 46.15 -27.81
CA PRO A 3 -25.83 45.79 -26.48
C PRO A 3 -25.97 44.30 -26.13
N PHE A 4 -26.82 43.56 -26.84
CA PHE A 4 -27.00 42.11 -26.66
C PHE A 4 -25.86 41.26 -27.24
N ARG A 5 -25.11 41.76 -28.23
CA ARG A 5 -23.95 41.00 -28.79
C ARG A 5 -22.71 41.09 -27.91
N THR A 6 -22.54 42.18 -27.17
CA THR A 6 -21.40 42.35 -26.27
C THR A 6 -21.57 41.51 -24.99
N LEU A 7 -22.80 41.28 -24.53
CA LEU A 7 -23.08 40.49 -23.33
C LEU A 7 -22.80 38.98 -23.52
N ILE A 8 -23.06 38.44 -24.72
CA ILE A 8 -22.85 37.01 -25.03
C ILE A 8 -21.36 36.67 -25.18
N ILE A 9 -20.55 37.61 -25.69
CA ILE A 9 -19.10 37.41 -25.85
C ILE A 9 -18.38 37.49 -24.49
N VAL A 10 -18.85 38.35 -23.58
CA VAL A 10 -18.30 38.44 -22.21
C VAL A 10 -18.67 37.21 -21.37
N PHE A 11 -19.86 36.62 -21.57
CA PHE A 11 -20.26 35.40 -20.85
C PHE A 11 -19.50 34.14 -21.33
N PHE A 12 -19.19 34.04 -22.62
CA PHE A 12 -18.38 32.92 -23.15
C PHE A 12 -16.89 33.01 -22.78
N PHE A 13 -16.34 34.22 -22.59
CA PHE A 13 -14.96 34.39 -22.13
C PHE A 13 -14.81 34.19 -20.61
N LEU A 14 -15.84 34.47 -19.80
CA LEU A 14 -15.80 34.26 -18.34
C LEU A 14 -16.01 32.79 -17.92
N ILE A 15 -16.69 31.97 -18.73
CA ILE A 15 -16.85 30.54 -18.44
C ILE A 15 -15.57 29.74 -18.77
N TYR A 16 -14.70 30.24 -19.63
CA TYR A 16 -13.41 29.60 -19.95
C TYR A 16 -12.29 29.91 -18.95
N CYS A 17 -12.49 30.83 -18.00
CA CYS A 17 -11.48 31.23 -17.00
C CYS A 17 -11.71 30.64 -15.60
N PHE A 18 -12.76 29.83 -15.40
CA PHE A 18 -13.09 29.25 -14.08
C PHE A 18 -13.26 27.73 -14.06
N THR A 19 -12.96 27.03 -15.14
CA THR A 19 -12.69 25.59 -15.05
C THR A 19 -11.20 25.41 -14.81
N PRO A 20 -10.74 24.77 -13.73
CA PRO A 20 -9.42 24.17 -13.76
C PRO A 20 -9.52 23.10 -14.85
N SER A 21 -9.07 23.45 -16.05
CA SER A 21 -8.75 22.48 -17.09
C SER A 21 -7.64 21.64 -16.49
N ILE A 22 -8.04 20.60 -15.76
CA ILE A 22 -7.24 19.42 -15.54
C ILE A 22 -6.95 18.96 -16.96
N PHE A 23 -5.85 19.41 -17.54
CA PHE A 23 -5.19 18.67 -18.59
C PHE A 23 -4.89 17.33 -17.93
N ALA A 24 -5.84 16.39 -18.02
CA ALA A 24 -5.57 15.00 -17.86
C ALA A 24 -4.49 14.76 -18.91
N ALA A 25 -3.24 14.64 -18.46
CA ALA A 25 -2.13 14.28 -19.33
C ALA A 25 -2.63 13.10 -20.18
N GLU A 26 -2.44 13.20 -21.50
CA GLU A 26 -2.85 12.15 -22.42
C GLU A 26 -2.43 10.79 -21.85
N LYS A 27 -3.39 9.88 -21.67
CA LYS A 27 -3.12 8.59 -21.02
C LYS A 27 -2.03 7.88 -21.82
N MET A 28 -0.85 7.76 -21.23
CA MET A 28 0.31 7.15 -21.86
C MET A 28 -0.03 5.72 -22.29
N GLY A 29 0.19 5.42 -23.56
CA GLY A 29 -0.04 4.08 -24.11
C GLY A 29 0.97 3.07 -23.55
N LEU A 30 0.57 1.80 -23.49
CA LEU A 30 1.44 0.72 -23.00
C LEU A 30 2.79 0.65 -23.74
N GLY A 31 2.77 0.83 -25.07
CA GLY A 31 3.99 0.82 -25.88
C GLY A 31 4.90 2.04 -25.64
N GLU A 32 4.32 3.19 -25.32
CA GLU A 32 5.08 4.38 -24.96
C GLU A 32 5.77 4.21 -23.61
N LEU A 33 5.05 3.68 -22.61
CA LEU A 33 5.61 3.39 -21.29
C LEU A 33 6.74 2.34 -21.38
N ASP A 34 6.54 1.26 -22.14
CA ASP A 34 7.57 0.25 -22.36
C ASP A 34 8.84 0.86 -22.99
N ARG A 35 8.68 1.68 -24.02
CA ARG A 35 9.80 2.40 -24.65
C ARG A 35 10.52 3.29 -23.65
N LEU A 36 9.80 4.04 -22.83
CA LEU A 36 10.41 4.92 -21.82
C LEU A 36 11.19 4.13 -20.78
N ILE A 37 10.65 3.03 -20.26
CA ILE A 37 11.35 2.17 -19.29
C ILE A 37 12.62 1.59 -19.91
N LYS A 38 12.56 1.11 -21.16
CA LYS A 38 13.72 0.55 -21.87
C LYS A 38 14.84 1.58 -22.07
N ILE A 39 14.49 2.81 -22.45
CA ILE A 39 15.47 3.91 -22.63
C ILE A 39 16.10 4.31 -21.30
N HIS A 40 15.33 4.29 -20.21
CA HIS A 40 15.79 4.71 -18.88
C HIS A 40 16.33 3.56 -18.03
N LYS A 41 16.66 2.42 -18.64
CA LYS A 41 17.28 1.30 -17.93
C LYS A 41 18.72 1.69 -17.53
N PRO A 42 19.06 1.67 -16.23
CA PRO A 42 20.41 1.99 -15.77
C PRO A 42 21.47 1.09 -16.41
N GLN A 43 22.64 1.66 -16.75
CA GLN A 43 23.78 0.90 -17.27
C GLN A 43 24.42 0.01 -16.18
N LYS A 44 25.27 -0.95 -16.56
CA LYS A 44 26.08 -1.67 -15.55
C LYS A 44 27.21 -0.76 -15.08
N PRO A 45 27.40 -0.58 -13.76
CA PRO A 45 28.46 0.27 -13.24
C PRO A 45 29.84 -0.40 -13.35
N THR A 46 30.90 0.39 -13.24
CA THR A 46 32.28 -0.09 -13.06
C THR A 46 32.49 -0.70 -11.67
N GLU A 47 33.55 -1.51 -11.48
CA GLU A 47 33.81 -2.23 -10.22
C GLU A 47 33.98 -1.32 -9.00
N ASP A 48 34.47 -0.09 -9.18
CA ASP A 48 34.70 0.90 -8.12
C ASP A 48 33.48 1.77 -7.77
N PHE A 49 32.26 1.31 -8.10
CA PHE A 49 31.05 2.07 -7.82
C PHE A 49 30.78 2.23 -6.31
N ASP A 50 30.67 3.49 -5.89
CA ASP A 50 30.22 3.87 -4.55
C ASP A 50 28.75 4.32 -4.57
N ALA A 51 27.90 3.51 -3.92
CA ALA A 51 26.47 3.74 -3.75
C ALA A 51 26.11 4.93 -2.84
N THR A 52 27.10 5.63 -2.30
CA THR A 52 26.94 6.82 -1.47
C THR A 52 27.27 8.11 -2.24
N VAL A 53 27.88 8.02 -3.43
CA VAL A 53 28.33 9.17 -4.21
C VAL A 53 27.32 9.51 -5.31
N GLY A 54 26.89 10.77 -5.38
CA GLY A 54 26.01 11.27 -6.43
C GLY A 54 25.55 12.70 -6.18
N PRO A 55 24.82 13.31 -7.12
CA PRO A 55 24.19 14.61 -6.91
C PRO A 55 23.20 14.54 -5.76
N THR A 56 23.20 15.60 -4.95
CA THR A 56 22.32 15.75 -3.80
C THR A 56 21.75 17.16 -3.73
N LYS A 57 20.54 17.30 -3.19
CA LYS A 57 19.90 18.59 -2.92
C LYS A 57 19.13 18.50 -1.61
N SER A 58 19.37 19.44 -0.71
CA SER A 58 18.65 19.54 0.56
C SER A 58 17.61 20.63 0.48
N VAL A 59 16.36 20.32 0.81
CA VAL A 59 15.25 21.26 0.73
C VAL A 59 14.29 21.06 1.90
N GLN A 60 13.74 22.15 2.41
CA GLN A 60 12.65 22.11 3.36
C GLN A 60 11.33 21.93 2.60
N LEU A 61 10.69 20.75 2.71
CA LEU A 61 9.46 20.44 1.96
C LEU A 61 8.24 21.24 2.43
N PHE A 62 8.15 21.53 3.73
CA PHE A 62 7.11 22.38 4.32
C PHE A 62 7.69 23.36 5.35
N PRO A 63 7.06 24.51 5.59
CA PRO A 63 7.51 25.45 6.62
C PRO A 63 7.65 24.75 7.98
N LYS A 64 8.79 24.98 8.65
CA LYS A 64 9.11 24.47 10.00
C LYS A 64 9.36 22.95 10.09
N THR A 65 9.54 22.24 8.98
CA THR A 65 10.05 20.85 9.01
C THR A 65 11.57 20.82 8.92
N GLU A 66 12.20 19.73 9.34
CA GLU A 66 13.61 19.51 9.01
C GLU A 66 13.82 19.42 7.48
N PRO A 67 14.99 19.81 6.95
CA PRO A 67 15.31 19.61 5.55
C PRO A 67 15.35 18.12 5.17
N THR A 68 14.80 17.81 4.01
CA THR A 68 14.88 16.49 3.37
C THR A 68 16.04 16.48 2.36
N VAL A 69 16.87 15.45 2.41
CA VAL A 69 17.95 15.25 1.44
C VAL A 69 17.45 14.39 0.27
N PHE A 70 17.45 14.95 -0.93
CA PHE A 70 17.20 14.24 -2.17
C PHE A 70 18.54 13.84 -2.80
N SER A 71 18.67 12.60 -3.26
CA SER A 71 19.90 12.11 -3.88
C SER A 71 19.65 11.14 -5.03
N ILE A 72 20.62 11.10 -5.96
CA ILE A 72 20.66 10.12 -7.05
C ILE A 72 22.05 9.45 -7.04
N PRO A 73 22.32 8.51 -6.13
CA PRO A 73 23.64 7.90 -6.05
C PRO A 73 23.96 7.13 -7.33
N GLY A 74 25.24 7.16 -7.73
CA GLY A 74 25.69 6.55 -8.97
C GLY A 74 25.23 7.24 -10.26
N PHE A 75 24.69 8.46 -10.21
CA PHE A 75 24.15 9.15 -11.38
C PHE A 75 25.05 9.07 -12.64
N LYS A 76 26.37 9.30 -12.49
CA LYS A 76 27.33 9.13 -13.60
C LYS A 76 27.66 7.67 -13.88
N ALA A 77 27.87 6.87 -12.84
CA ALA A 77 28.26 5.45 -12.95
C ALA A 77 27.22 4.57 -13.67
N TYR A 78 25.94 4.93 -13.58
CA TYR A 78 24.84 4.25 -14.27
C TYR A 78 24.43 4.92 -15.59
N GLY A 79 25.23 5.86 -16.10
CA GLY A 79 25.02 6.54 -17.38
C GLY A 79 23.88 7.57 -17.38
N CYS A 80 23.28 7.90 -16.23
CA CYS A 80 22.14 8.82 -16.19
C CYS A 80 22.50 10.23 -16.66
N SER A 81 23.76 10.67 -16.43
CA SER A 81 24.28 11.96 -16.86
C SER A 81 24.42 12.12 -18.38
N GLU A 82 24.33 11.02 -19.15
CA GLU A 82 24.39 11.08 -20.61
C GLU A 82 23.10 11.65 -21.22
N CYS A 83 21.98 11.54 -20.51
CA CYS A 83 20.66 11.95 -20.99
C CYS A 83 19.99 13.01 -20.12
N HIS A 84 20.39 13.16 -18.85
CA HIS A 84 19.71 14.00 -17.87
C HIS A 84 20.68 14.97 -17.18
N GLN A 85 20.15 16.13 -16.79
CA GLN A 85 20.79 17.01 -15.81
C GLN A 85 20.32 16.61 -14.41
N SER A 86 21.25 16.49 -13.46
CA SER A 86 20.92 16.02 -12.12
C SER A 86 19.98 16.96 -11.38
N ASP A 87 20.16 18.27 -11.54
CA ASP A 87 19.39 19.28 -10.84
C ASP A 87 17.92 19.26 -11.26
N ASP A 88 17.66 19.07 -12.56
CA ASP A 88 16.30 18.94 -13.09
C ASP A 88 15.57 17.72 -12.49
N LEU A 89 16.25 16.57 -12.40
CA LEU A 89 15.65 15.36 -11.82
C LEU A 89 15.40 15.50 -10.31
N LEU A 90 16.32 16.15 -9.61
CA LEU A 90 16.15 16.45 -8.19
C LEU A 90 14.97 17.41 -7.97
N ASP A 91 14.86 18.48 -8.76
CA ASP A 91 13.76 19.46 -8.66
C ASP A 91 12.40 18.86 -9.00
N LEU A 92 12.34 18.00 -10.03
CA LEU A 92 11.13 17.24 -10.35
C LEU A 92 10.71 16.32 -9.20
N SER A 93 11.67 15.70 -8.52
CA SER A 93 11.40 14.78 -7.40
C SER A 93 10.98 15.53 -6.14
N ILE A 94 11.58 16.69 -5.87
CA ILE A 94 11.18 17.60 -4.80
C ILE A 94 9.73 18.05 -5.02
N ASN A 95 9.41 18.57 -6.21
CA ASN A 95 8.07 19.03 -6.54
C ASN A 95 7.05 17.89 -6.40
N ARG A 96 7.39 16.70 -6.92
CA ARG A 96 6.54 15.51 -6.77
C ARG A 96 6.27 15.20 -5.30
N MET A 97 7.29 15.17 -4.45
CA MET A 97 7.10 14.87 -3.02
C MET A 97 6.30 15.95 -2.30
N GLN A 98 6.47 17.23 -2.63
CA GLN A 98 5.62 18.30 -2.09
C GLN A 98 4.14 18.09 -2.46
N GLN A 99 3.86 17.74 -3.71
CA GLN A 99 2.50 17.44 -4.17
C GLN A 99 1.93 16.18 -3.51
N THR A 100 2.73 15.11 -3.41
CA THR A 100 2.34 13.85 -2.76
C THR A 100 2.00 14.07 -1.31
N LEU A 101 2.85 14.76 -0.54
CA LEU A 101 2.59 15.03 0.88
C LEU A 101 1.39 15.97 1.06
N LYS A 102 1.22 16.98 0.20
CA LYS A 102 0.01 17.82 0.20
C LYS A 102 -1.25 16.98 -0.04
N ARG A 103 -1.21 16.02 -0.98
CA ARG A 103 -2.32 15.09 -1.23
C ARG A 103 -2.57 14.17 -0.05
N LEU A 104 -1.51 13.64 0.57
CA LEU A 104 -1.61 12.79 1.77
C LEU A 104 -2.37 13.49 2.90
N TYR A 105 -1.96 14.71 3.26
CA TYR A 105 -2.63 15.48 4.32
C TYR A 105 -4.03 15.96 3.94
N ALA A 106 -4.35 16.05 2.65
CA ALA A 106 -5.72 16.33 2.21
C ALA A 106 -6.64 15.11 2.39
N ILE A 107 -6.14 13.90 2.17
CA ILE A 107 -6.91 12.66 2.35
C ILE A 107 -6.98 12.26 3.84
N SER A 108 -5.89 12.48 4.58
CA SER A 108 -5.77 12.13 6.01
C SER A 108 -5.34 13.35 6.82
N PRO A 109 -6.26 14.29 7.15
CA PRO A 109 -5.92 15.54 7.84
C PRO A 109 -5.36 15.36 9.25
N ASP A 110 -5.77 14.31 9.95
CA ASP A 110 -5.35 14.00 11.32
C ASP A 110 -4.00 13.25 11.38
N LEU A 111 -3.35 13.05 10.22
CA LEU A 111 -2.10 12.34 10.12
C LEU A 111 -0.95 13.18 10.69
N ALA A 112 -0.13 12.57 11.54
CA ALA A 112 1.13 13.18 11.97
C ALA A 112 2.01 13.51 10.75
N PRO A 113 2.77 14.62 10.78
CA PRO A 113 3.67 14.95 9.68
C PRO A 113 4.64 13.81 9.37
N ALA A 114 4.74 13.42 8.10
CA ALA A 114 5.66 12.41 7.63
C ALA A 114 7.11 12.84 7.89
N PRO A 115 7.91 12.06 8.65
CA PRO A 115 9.29 12.38 8.99
C PRO A 115 10.27 12.09 7.84
N LEU A 116 9.95 12.50 6.62
CA LEU A 116 10.81 12.25 5.46
C LEU A 116 12.12 13.04 5.57
N LYS A 117 13.21 12.36 5.90
CA LYS A 117 14.56 12.95 5.99
C LYS A 117 15.39 12.68 4.75
N GLN A 118 15.10 11.61 4.01
CA GLN A 118 15.84 11.26 2.81
C GLN A 118 14.97 10.68 1.69
N PHE A 119 15.21 11.11 0.46
CA PHE A 119 14.62 10.53 -0.74
C PHE A 119 15.72 10.13 -1.72
N ILE A 120 15.80 8.85 -2.06
CA ILE A 120 16.88 8.27 -2.86
C ILE A 120 16.29 7.71 -4.14
N ILE A 121 16.72 8.25 -5.29
CA ILE A 121 16.51 7.59 -6.58
C ILE A 121 17.62 6.55 -6.75
N GLN A 122 17.26 5.28 -6.54
CA GLN A 122 18.20 4.17 -6.54
C GLN A 122 18.25 3.51 -7.93
N SER A 123 19.28 3.84 -8.71
CA SER A 123 19.47 3.31 -10.08
C SER A 123 19.99 1.86 -10.14
N TRP A 124 20.07 1.17 -9.01
CA TRP A 124 20.54 -0.21 -8.94
C TRP A 124 19.63 -1.07 -8.09
N SER A 125 19.64 -2.37 -8.35
CA SER A 125 19.01 -3.33 -7.46
C SER A 125 19.95 -3.68 -6.31
N GLY A 126 19.42 -3.74 -5.09
CA GLY A 126 20.20 -4.05 -3.90
C GLY A 126 19.32 -4.57 -2.78
N GLU A 127 19.93 -4.88 -1.64
CA GLU A 127 19.22 -5.46 -0.49
C GLU A 127 18.03 -4.60 0.01
N LEU A 128 18.12 -3.28 -0.14
CA LEU A 128 17.13 -2.29 0.29
C LEU A 128 16.10 -1.93 -0.79
N LEU A 129 16.33 -2.33 -2.05
CA LEU A 129 15.36 -2.17 -3.14
C LEU A 129 15.63 -3.25 -4.18
N GLN A 130 14.88 -4.34 -4.07
CA GLN A 130 15.01 -5.50 -4.93
C GLN A 130 14.49 -5.20 -6.34
N PRO A 131 14.90 -5.97 -7.38
CA PRO A 131 14.46 -5.75 -8.76
C PRO A 131 12.93 -5.73 -8.96
N TRP A 132 12.19 -6.47 -8.13
CA TRP A 132 10.74 -6.56 -8.19
C TRP A 132 10.01 -5.54 -7.30
N GLN A 133 10.74 -4.79 -6.47
CA GLN A 133 10.15 -3.75 -5.62
C GLN A 133 10.08 -2.43 -6.37
N PHE A 134 8.91 -1.81 -6.34
CA PHE A 134 8.69 -0.51 -6.98
C PHE A 134 9.38 0.59 -6.17
N ALA A 135 9.07 0.64 -4.88
CA ALA A 135 9.70 1.52 -3.92
C ALA A 135 9.87 0.79 -2.60
N HIS A 136 10.63 1.38 -1.70
CA HIS A 136 10.79 0.89 -0.35
C HIS A 136 11.01 2.04 0.62
N THR A 137 10.15 2.12 1.63
CA THR A 137 10.34 3.00 2.78
C THR A 137 11.15 2.29 3.86
N THR A 138 12.20 2.96 4.33
CA THR A 138 13.11 2.49 5.38
C THR A 138 13.26 3.58 6.43
N PHE A 139 12.52 3.44 7.54
CA PHE A 139 12.46 4.42 8.63
C PHE A 139 12.03 5.80 8.14
N ASP A 140 12.98 6.73 7.99
CA ASP A 140 12.74 8.13 7.62
C ASP A 140 13.14 8.39 6.15
N SER A 141 13.33 7.32 5.37
CA SER A 141 13.85 7.36 4.01
C SER A 141 12.93 6.65 3.03
N ILE A 142 12.74 7.24 1.84
CA ILE A 142 12.09 6.56 0.71
C ILE A 142 13.16 6.28 -0.36
N ARG A 143 13.25 5.02 -0.77
CA ARG A 143 14.04 4.57 -1.93
C ARG A 143 13.10 4.23 -3.07
N ILE A 144 13.43 4.69 -4.26
CA ILE A 144 12.62 4.42 -5.45
C ILE A 144 13.49 4.15 -6.67
N SER A 145 13.08 3.20 -7.50
CA SER A 145 13.78 2.94 -8.76
C SER A 145 13.39 3.99 -9.82
N PRO A 146 14.29 4.33 -10.77
CA PRO A 146 13.95 5.22 -11.89
C PRO A 146 12.74 4.74 -12.69
N ALA A 147 12.62 3.43 -12.95
CA ALA A 147 11.49 2.85 -13.68
C ALA A 147 10.16 3.06 -12.93
N THR A 148 10.19 2.95 -11.60
CA THR A 148 9.02 3.21 -10.75
C THR A 148 8.57 4.65 -10.83
N ILE A 149 9.48 5.63 -10.91
CA ILE A 149 9.09 7.04 -11.08
C ILE A 149 8.28 7.22 -12.36
N LEU A 150 8.70 6.58 -13.45
CA LEU A 150 7.98 6.61 -14.73
C LEU A 150 6.61 5.94 -14.60
N ILE A 151 6.55 4.73 -14.06
CA ILE A 151 5.29 4.00 -13.89
C ILE A 151 4.33 4.78 -12.98
N ASP A 152 4.82 5.27 -11.85
CA ASP A 152 3.96 5.89 -10.85
C ASP A 152 3.39 7.22 -11.35
N SER A 153 4.21 8.04 -12.00
CA SER A 153 3.75 9.32 -12.55
C SER A 153 2.87 9.17 -13.80
N ARG A 154 3.06 8.11 -14.60
CA ARG A 154 2.37 7.94 -15.89
C ARG A 154 1.19 6.97 -15.86
N ALA A 155 1.18 6.01 -14.94
CA ALA A 155 0.10 5.04 -14.79
C ALA A 155 -0.68 5.25 -13.49
N TYR A 156 0.01 5.28 -12.34
CA TYR A 156 -0.63 5.22 -11.02
C TYR A 156 -0.98 6.58 -10.40
N GLY A 157 -0.66 7.69 -11.05
CA GLY A 157 -0.99 9.02 -10.55
C GLY A 157 -0.30 9.34 -9.22
N ASN A 158 0.98 8.96 -9.08
CA ASN A 158 1.80 9.11 -7.89
C ASN A 158 1.29 8.35 -6.64
N ALA A 159 0.51 7.28 -6.83
CA ALA A 159 -0.01 6.47 -5.74
C ALA A 159 1.09 5.66 -5.02
N THR A 160 2.16 5.25 -5.70
CA THR A 160 3.30 4.61 -5.03
C THR A 160 3.99 5.59 -4.08
N HIS A 161 4.30 6.82 -4.52
CA HIS A 161 4.87 7.83 -3.61
C HIS A 161 3.92 8.13 -2.44
N LEU A 162 2.61 8.16 -2.68
CA LEU A 162 1.60 8.39 -1.64
C LEU A 162 1.61 7.26 -0.60
N HIS A 163 1.66 6.01 -1.06
CA HIS A 163 1.74 4.80 -0.25
C HIS A 163 3.00 4.79 0.63
N GLU A 164 4.17 5.01 0.03
CA GLU A 164 5.45 5.09 0.77
C GLU A 164 5.48 6.25 1.76
N SER A 165 4.87 7.39 1.41
CA SER A 165 4.78 8.53 2.33
C SER A 165 3.96 8.21 3.59
N LEU A 166 2.93 7.36 3.47
CA LEU A 166 2.16 6.92 4.62
C LEU A 166 2.98 6.01 5.54
N HIS A 167 3.81 5.13 4.98
CA HIS A 167 4.67 4.23 5.76
C HIS A 167 5.58 4.98 6.74
N LEU A 168 6.05 6.17 6.38
CA LEU A 168 6.86 7.03 7.26
C LEU A 168 6.15 7.40 8.57
N THR A 169 4.81 7.38 8.59
CA THR A 169 4.00 7.78 9.75
C THR A 169 3.60 6.62 10.65
N GLN A 170 3.87 5.39 10.22
CA GLN A 170 3.38 4.20 10.90
C GLN A 170 4.35 3.78 12.02
N PRO A 171 3.82 3.43 13.21
CA PRO A 171 4.63 3.32 14.42
C PRO A 171 5.40 1.99 14.56
N PHE A 172 5.10 0.96 13.78
CA PHE A 172 5.77 -0.34 13.85
C PHE A 172 5.73 -1.07 12.51
N LEU A 173 6.65 -1.99 12.24
CA LEU A 173 6.73 -2.73 10.97
C LEU A 173 5.82 -3.97 10.96
N GLY A 174 4.96 -4.12 9.94
CA GLY A 174 4.18 -5.35 9.75
C GLY A 174 3.15 -5.28 8.62
N ALA A 175 2.50 -6.42 8.30
CA ALA A 175 1.54 -6.51 7.19
C ALA A 175 0.30 -5.60 7.35
N ALA A 176 -0.06 -5.22 8.58
CA ALA A 176 -1.14 -4.28 8.83
C ALA A 176 -0.86 -2.87 8.25
N ASN A 177 0.41 -2.50 8.11
CA ASN A 177 0.80 -1.24 7.51
C ASN A 177 0.50 -1.17 6.02
N GLU A 178 0.78 -2.27 5.32
CA GLU A 178 0.45 -2.45 3.91
C GLU A 178 -1.06 -2.32 3.69
N LEU A 179 -1.86 -2.95 4.56
CA LEU A 179 -3.32 -2.86 4.51
C LEU A 179 -3.80 -1.40 4.64
N GLU A 180 -3.26 -0.64 5.60
CA GLU A 180 -3.54 0.80 5.75
C GLU A 180 -3.14 1.60 4.51
N ALA A 181 -1.95 1.33 3.94
CA ALA A 181 -1.45 2.03 2.76
C ALA A 181 -2.20 1.65 1.47
N TYR A 182 -2.67 0.41 1.32
CA TYR A 182 -3.59 0.05 0.24
C TYR A 182 -4.99 0.63 0.46
N GLY A 183 -5.43 0.78 1.71
CA GLY A 183 -6.64 1.51 2.07
C GLY A 183 -6.58 2.96 1.59
N LEU A 184 -5.42 3.61 1.69
CA LEU A 184 -5.19 4.93 1.11
C LEU A 184 -5.26 4.91 -0.43
N ASN A 185 -4.64 3.92 -1.07
CA ASN A 185 -4.64 3.82 -2.53
C ASN A 185 -6.06 3.67 -3.11
N ILE A 186 -6.91 2.82 -2.52
CA ILE A 186 -8.27 2.60 -3.04
C ILE A 186 -9.16 3.84 -2.91
N ARG A 187 -8.99 4.65 -1.85
CA ARG A 187 -9.68 5.93 -1.70
C ARG A 187 -9.22 6.94 -2.74
N SER A 188 -7.96 6.83 -3.15
CA SER A 188 -7.34 7.72 -4.13
C SER A 188 -7.76 7.38 -5.56
N ASP A 189 -7.95 6.10 -5.87
CA ASP A 189 -8.43 5.58 -7.15
C ASP A 189 -9.03 4.18 -6.99
N PRO A 190 -10.30 3.96 -7.36
CA PRO A 190 -11.01 2.68 -7.15
C PRO A 190 -10.37 1.49 -7.90
N ARG A 191 -9.57 1.74 -8.95
CA ARG A 191 -8.89 0.68 -9.71
C ARG A 191 -7.91 -0.11 -8.86
N PHE A 192 -7.35 0.50 -7.81
CA PHE A 192 -6.45 -0.19 -6.88
C PHE A 192 -7.15 -1.30 -6.09
N LEU A 193 -8.49 -1.29 -6.00
CA LEU A 193 -9.22 -2.34 -5.31
C LEU A 193 -9.05 -3.69 -6.01
N PHE A 194 -8.89 -3.70 -7.33
CA PHE A 194 -8.56 -4.91 -8.10
C PHE A 194 -7.11 -5.35 -7.89
N LEU A 195 -6.14 -4.43 -7.98
CA LEU A 195 -4.73 -4.81 -7.83
C LEU A 195 -4.40 -5.31 -6.43
N ASN A 196 -5.02 -4.72 -5.41
CA ASN A 196 -4.79 -5.04 -4.00
C ASN A 196 -5.88 -5.94 -3.43
N PHE A 197 -6.61 -6.66 -4.30
CA PHE A 197 -7.76 -7.48 -3.90
C PHE A 197 -7.52 -8.44 -2.72
N PRO A 198 -6.33 -9.05 -2.49
CA PRO A 198 -6.16 -9.97 -1.36
C PRO A 198 -6.39 -9.32 0.00
N TYR A 199 -6.27 -7.98 0.08
CA TYR A 199 -6.51 -7.20 1.30
C TYR A 199 -7.99 -6.88 1.54
N PHE A 200 -8.84 -6.98 0.51
CA PHE A 200 -10.21 -6.48 0.56
C PHE A 200 -11.27 -7.49 0.14
N SER A 201 -10.90 -8.55 -0.61
CA SER A 201 -11.84 -9.39 -1.37
C SER A 201 -12.97 -9.95 -0.53
N ASP A 202 -12.65 -10.51 0.63
CA ASP A 202 -13.64 -11.19 1.47
C ASP A 202 -14.59 -10.19 2.12
N THR A 203 -14.07 -9.07 2.64
CA THR A 203 -14.89 -7.98 3.19
C THR A 203 -15.77 -7.34 2.10
N VAL A 204 -15.22 -7.03 0.92
CA VAL A 204 -15.98 -6.49 -0.21
C VAL A 204 -17.09 -7.45 -0.63
N THR A 205 -16.75 -8.73 -0.80
CA THR A 205 -17.69 -9.77 -1.25
C THR A 205 -18.79 -10.05 -0.23
N ALA A 206 -18.49 -10.01 1.06
CA ALA A 206 -19.46 -10.29 2.10
C ALA A 206 -20.45 -9.15 2.34
N PHE A 207 -20.00 -7.89 2.24
CA PHE A 207 -20.78 -6.75 2.74
C PHE A 207 -21.20 -5.73 1.68
N PHE A 208 -20.48 -5.61 0.57
CA PHE A 208 -20.64 -4.46 -0.33
C PHE A 208 -20.98 -4.86 -1.77
N LEU A 209 -20.31 -5.88 -2.29
CA LEU A 209 -20.36 -6.27 -3.70
C LEU A 209 -20.23 -7.79 -3.86
N PRO A 210 -21.31 -8.57 -3.66
CA PRO A 210 -21.27 -10.04 -3.74
C PRO A 210 -20.77 -10.60 -5.08
N GLU A 211 -20.91 -9.84 -6.17
CA GLU A 211 -20.39 -10.17 -7.50
C GLU A 211 -18.91 -9.85 -7.71
N PHE A 212 -18.22 -9.26 -6.73
CA PHE A 212 -16.82 -8.85 -6.84
C PHE A 212 -15.87 -9.98 -7.30
N PRO A 213 -16.02 -11.25 -6.87
CA PRO A 213 -15.21 -12.35 -7.40
C PRO A 213 -15.33 -12.50 -8.93
N LYS A 214 -16.54 -12.37 -9.49
CA LYS A 214 -16.75 -12.44 -10.94
C LYS A 214 -16.12 -11.24 -11.65
N MET A 215 -16.09 -10.09 -11.00
CA MET A 215 -15.39 -8.91 -11.52
C MET A 215 -13.88 -9.13 -11.56
N LEU A 216 -13.31 -9.70 -10.48
CA LEU A 216 -11.89 -10.08 -10.41
C LEU A 216 -11.52 -11.08 -11.52
N ASP A 217 -12.32 -12.12 -11.71
CA ASP A 217 -12.10 -13.13 -12.74
C ASP A 217 -12.03 -12.48 -14.14
N ARG A 218 -12.99 -11.60 -14.46
CA ARG A 218 -12.97 -10.86 -15.74
C ARG A 218 -11.77 -9.92 -15.86
N PHE A 219 -11.40 -9.25 -14.78
CA PHE A 219 -10.28 -8.33 -14.75
C PHE A 219 -8.94 -9.03 -15.03
N PHE A 220 -8.70 -10.16 -14.37
CA PHE A 220 -7.45 -10.92 -14.48
C PHE A 220 -7.42 -11.87 -15.69
N ALA A 221 -8.56 -12.16 -16.33
CA ALA A 221 -8.59 -12.86 -17.62
C ALA A 221 -8.06 -12.03 -18.81
N ARG A 222 -7.87 -10.71 -18.63
CA ARG A 222 -7.35 -9.83 -19.67
C ARG A 222 -5.88 -10.16 -19.98
N GLN A 223 -5.56 -10.33 -21.25
CA GLN A 223 -4.24 -10.74 -21.72
C GLN A 223 -3.18 -9.66 -21.51
N THR A 224 -2.06 -10.04 -20.89
CA THR A 224 -0.84 -9.23 -20.79
C THR A 224 0.22 -9.71 -21.77
N LYS A 225 1.21 -8.86 -22.03
CA LYS A 225 2.37 -9.15 -22.87
C LYS A 225 3.59 -9.43 -22.00
N GLU A 226 4.19 -10.61 -22.14
CA GLU A 226 5.37 -11.04 -21.36
C GLU A 226 6.68 -10.40 -21.85
N ASP A 227 6.73 -9.95 -23.10
CA ASP A 227 7.93 -9.40 -23.76
C ASP A 227 8.19 -7.92 -23.45
N LEU A 228 7.30 -7.29 -22.67
CA LEU A 228 7.43 -5.90 -22.25
C LEU A 228 8.22 -5.77 -20.95
N SER A 229 8.89 -4.64 -20.78
CA SER A 229 9.51 -4.24 -19.51
C SER A 229 8.51 -3.68 -18.50
N VAL A 230 7.23 -3.62 -18.86
CA VAL A 230 6.12 -3.15 -18.02
C VAL A 230 5.51 -4.33 -17.25
N PRO A 231 5.46 -4.30 -15.90
CA PRO A 231 4.88 -5.38 -15.09
C PRO A 231 3.40 -5.63 -15.39
N ARG A 232 2.92 -6.88 -15.23
CA ARG A 232 1.54 -7.29 -15.56
C ARG A 232 0.49 -6.43 -14.86
N GLU A 233 0.73 -6.08 -13.60
CA GLU A 233 -0.13 -5.24 -12.77
C GLU A 233 -0.32 -3.86 -13.39
N VAL A 234 0.75 -3.27 -13.90
CA VAL A 234 0.74 -1.97 -14.58
C VAL A 234 0.00 -2.10 -15.91
N GLN A 235 0.22 -3.18 -16.66
CA GLN A 235 -0.50 -3.44 -17.91
C GLN A 235 -2.02 -3.51 -17.67
N TRP A 236 -2.47 -4.29 -16.68
CA TRP A 236 -3.87 -4.38 -16.30
C TRP A 236 -4.46 -3.04 -15.85
N PHE A 237 -3.67 -2.19 -15.19
CA PHE A 237 -4.11 -0.87 -14.74
C PHE A 237 -4.25 0.16 -15.86
N LEU A 238 -3.43 0.02 -16.91
CA LEU A 238 -3.48 0.88 -18.10
C LEU A 238 -4.59 0.47 -19.07
N MET A 239 -5.00 -0.79 -19.06
CA MET A 239 -6.13 -1.25 -19.85
C MET A 239 -7.42 -0.50 -19.48
N PRO A 240 -8.32 -0.24 -20.45
CA PRO A 240 -9.62 0.35 -20.15
C PRO A 240 -10.37 -0.45 -19.08
N PHE A 241 -10.99 0.28 -18.17
CA PHE A 241 -11.94 -0.25 -17.20
C PHE A 241 -13.35 0.08 -17.71
N ASP A 242 -14.31 -0.80 -17.45
CA ASP A 242 -15.70 -0.51 -17.74
C ASP A 242 -16.25 0.48 -16.70
N ASP A 243 -16.92 1.53 -17.17
CA ASP A 243 -17.41 2.63 -16.33
C ASP A 243 -18.43 2.17 -15.29
N GLU A 244 -19.21 1.14 -15.60
CA GLU A 244 -20.18 0.54 -14.67
C GLU A 244 -19.46 -0.10 -13.47
N SER A 245 -18.42 -0.93 -13.72
CA SER A 245 -17.63 -1.52 -12.65
C SER A 245 -16.92 -0.46 -11.84
N LEU A 246 -16.31 0.56 -12.48
CA LEU A 246 -15.68 1.66 -11.74
C LEU A 246 -16.67 2.35 -10.80
N THR A 247 -17.89 2.63 -11.28
CA THR A 247 -18.94 3.25 -10.46
C THR A 247 -19.30 2.37 -9.26
N LYS A 248 -19.48 1.06 -9.47
CA LYS A 248 -19.78 0.11 -8.38
C LYS A 248 -18.65 0.04 -7.35
N LEU A 249 -17.39 0.04 -7.80
CA LEU A 249 -16.23 0.00 -6.91
C LEU A 249 -16.12 1.29 -6.09
N SER A 250 -16.29 2.46 -6.72
CA SER A 250 -16.31 3.74 -6.01
C SER A 250 -17.39 3.76 -4.92
N GLN A 251 -18.61 3.33 -5.23
CA GLN A 251 -19.70 3.25 -4.25
C GLN A 251 -19.41 2.26 -3.11
N ALA A 252 -18.76 1.13 -3.41
CA ALA A 252 -18.35 0.18 -2.39
C ALA A 252 -17.28 0.79 -1.46
N ILE A 253 -16.29 1.48 -2.01
CA ILE A 253 -15.21 2.14 -1.25
C ILE A 253 -15.77 3.25 -0.37
N GLU A 254 -16.71 4.08 -0.87
CA GLU A 254 -17.39 5.10 -0.06
C GLU A 254 -18.09 4.48 1.16
N LYS A 255 -18.78 3.36 0.98
CA LYS A 255 -19.45 2.63 2.07
C LYS A 255 -18.47 1.93 3.01
N MET A 256 -17.27 1.60 2.53
CA MET A 256 -16.19 1.03 3.33
C MET A 256 -15.46 2.07 4.20
N GLU A 257 -15.65 3.37 3.98
CA GLU A 257 -14.89 4.40 4.70
C GLU A 257 -14.90 4.24 6.25
N PRO A 258 -16.03 3.94 6.91
CA PRO A 258 -16.03 3.72 8.35
C PRO A 258 -15.16 2.54 8.80
N ILE A 259 -15.12 1.45 8.04
CA ILE A 259 -14.31 0.26 8.38
C ILE A 259 -12.83 0.49 8.09
N LEU A 260 -12.48 1.28 7.06
CA LEU A 260 -11.11 1.65 6.78
C LEU A 260 -10.55 2.55 7.90
N LYS A 261 -11.33 3.52 8.39
CA LYS A 261 -10.96 4.37 9.54
C LYS A 261 -10.76 3.56 10.83
N GLU A 262 -11.64 2.59 11.10
CA GLU A 262 -11.49 1.73 12.28
C GLU A 262 -10.27 0.82 12.15
N MET A 263 -9.99 0.27 10.96
CA MET A 263 -8.77 -0.49 10.68
C MET A 263 -7.50 0.34 10.94
N GLU A 264 -7.45 1.57 10.45
CA GLU A 264 -6.35 2.51 10.70
C GLU A 264 -6.18 2.82 12.19
N ARG A 265 -7.29 3.09 12.88
CA ARG A 265 -7.29 3.31 14.33
C ARG A 265 -6.73 2.11 15.08
N LEU A 266 -7.09 0.89 14.68
CA LEU A 266 -6.58 -0.34 15.30
C LEU A 266 -5.09 -0.52 15.07
N ASN A 267 -4.61 -0.29 13.84
CA ASN A 267 -3.19 -0.36 13.52
C ASN A 267 -2.40 0.64 14.37
N ARG A 268 -2.86 1.89 14.46
CA ARG A 268 -2.21 2.95 15.24
C ARG A 268 -2.28 2.74 16.75
N LYS A 269 -3.40 2.21 17.26
CA LYS A 269 -3.58 1.97 18.71
C LYS A 269 -2.81 0.75 19.20
N PHE A 270 -2.67 -0.28 18.37
CA PHE A 270 -2.07 -1.56 18.77
C PHE A 270 -1.06 -2.09 17.74
N PRO A 271 -0.04 -1.31 17.36
CA PRO A 271 0.77 -1.59 16.17
C PRO A 271 1.58 -2.89 16.28
N VAL A 272 2.13 -3.18 17.45
CA VAL A 272 2.87 -4.42 17.70
C VAL A 272 1.96 -5.65 17.61
N LYS A 273 0.77 -5.60 18.21
CA LYS A 273 -0.21 -6.70 18.16
C LYS A 273 -0.79 -6.88 16.76
N ALA A 274 -1.07 -5.79 16.05
CA ALA A 274 -1.51 -5.79 14.66
C ALA A 274 -0.48 -6.48 13.75
N ALA A 275 0.78 -6.07 13.85
CA ALA A 275 1.87 -6.69 13.10
C ALA A 275 2.05 -8.18 13.43
N TYR A 276 2.05 -8.52 14.72
CA TYR A 276 2.16 -9.90 15.17
C TYR A 276 1.03 -10.79 14.65
N LEU A 277 -0.24 -10.38 14.85
CA LEU A 277 -1.39 -11.17 14.39
C LEU A 277 -1.43 -11.28 12.87
N GLY A 278 -1.02 -10.22 12.16
CA GLY A 278 -0.87 -10.26 10.71
C GLY A 278 0.16 -11.29 10.25
N GLU A 279 1.30 -11.43 10.94
CA GLU A 279 2.33 -12.42 10.60
C GLU A 279 1.98 -13.83 11.08
N GLN A 280 1.41 -13.96 12.28
CA GLN A 280 0.93 -15.22 12.83
C GLN A 280 -0.11 -15.87 11.93
N THR A 281 -1.08 -15.10 11.45
CA THR A 281 -2.18 -15.62 10.63
C THR A 281 -1.89 -15.56 9.13
N ARG A 282 -0.99 -14.66 8.70
CA ARG A 282 -0.79 -14.24 7.30
C ARG A 282 -2.08 -13.80 6.60
N ALA A 283 -3.15 -13.53 7.36
CA ALA A 283 -4.38 -12.98 6.83
C ALA A 283 -4.20 -11.47 6.64
N LEU A 284 -3.82 -11.08 5.41
CA LEU A 284 -3.46 -9.70 5.07
C LEU A 284 -4.58 -8.68 5.35
N SER A 285 -5.83 -9.12 5.29
CA SER A 285 -7.04 -8.34 5.54
C SER A 285 -7.48 -8.31 7.00
N LEU A 286 -6.77 -8.96 7.93
CA LEU A 286 -7.30 -9.29 9.27
C LEU A 286 -7.90 -8.09 10.02
N LEU A 287 -7.22 -6.94 10.06
CA LEU A 287 -7.73 -5.78 10.77
C LEU A 287 -8.98 -5.19 10.10
N LEU A 288 -9.03 -5.20 8.76
CA LEU A 288 -10.20 -4.78 8.01
C LEU A 288 -11.38 -5.71 8.31
N ASP A 289 -11.13 -7.02 8.32
CA ASP A 289 -12.16 -8.02 8.57
C ASP A 289 -12.70 -7.91 10.02
N ILE A 290 -11.84 -7.63 11.00
CA ILE A 290 -12.24 -7.36 12.40
C ILE A 290 -13.06 -6.05 12.49
N ALA A 291 -12.64 -4.98 11.81
CA ALA A 291 -13.38 -3.72 11.77
C ALA A 291 -14.78 -3.91 11.14
N ALA A 292 -14.88 -4.67 10.05
CA ALA A 292 -16.14 -5.03 9.42
C ALA A 292 -17.03 -5.84 10.37
N ALA A 293 -16.47 -6.83 11.09
CA ALA A 293 -17.21 -7.63 12.07
C ALA A 293 -17.80 -6.80 13.23
N LYS A 294 -17.16 -5.66 13.56
CA LYS A 294 -17.67 -4.71 14.56
C LYS A 294 -18.77 -3.82 14.03
N LEU A 295 -18.51 -3.18 12.90
CA LEU A 295 -19.30 -2.02 12.46
C LEU A 295 -20.46 -2.39 11.56
N LEU A 296 -20.42 -3.55 10.91
CA LEU A 296 -21.41 -3.94 9.91
C LEU A 296 -22.37 -5.01 10.43
N PRO A 297 -23.62 -5.04 9.93
CA PRO A 297 -24.52 -6.17 10.15
C PRO A 297 -23.90 -7.45 9.58
N LEU A 298 -23.67 -8.45 10.43
CA LEU A 298 -23.01 -9.68 10.02
C LEU A 298 -23.85 -10.46 8.99
N PRO A 299 -23.20 -11.16 8.04
CA PRO A 299 -23.92 -12.05 7.13
C PRO A 299 -24.69 -13.12 7.91
N LYS A 300 -25.85 -13.55 7.39
CA LYS A 300 -26.69 -14.55 8.07
C LYS A 300 -25.92 -15.86 8.27
N MET A 301 -26.02 -16.41 9.48
CA MET A 301 -25.45 -17.71 9.86
C MET A 301 -26.58 -18.72 10.08
N MET A 302 -26.37 -19.99 9.71
CA MET A 302 -27.29 -21.09 10.05
C MET A 302 -27.07 -21.47 11.52
N GLU A 303 -28.12 -21.81 12.27
CA GLU A 303 -28.03 -22.08 13.71
C GLU A 303 -27.28 -23.38 14.05
N SER A 304 -27.22 -24.35 13.13
CA SER A 304 -26.94 -25.75 13.48
C SER A 304 -25.47 -26.18 13.63
N ASP A 305 -24.46 -25.48 13.08
CA ASP A 305 -23.09 -26.07 12.97
C ASP A 305 -21.93 -25.13 13.34
N ASN A 306 -22.13 -24.22 14.30
CA ASN A 306 -21.16 -23.15 14.57
C ASN A 306 -19.98 -23.58 15.47
N LYS A 307 -20.18 -24.53 16.39
CA LYS A 307 -19.13 -24.90 17.37
C LYS A 307 -17.92 -25.57 16.71
N GLU A 308 -18.14 -26.54 15.82
CA GLU A 308 -17.02 -27.20 15.12
C GLU A 308 -16.34 -26.22 14.16
N ALA A 309 -17.10 -25.44 13.39
CA ALA A 309 -16.55 -24.46 12.47
C ALA A 309 -15.69 -23.40 13.19
N PHE A 310 -16.16 -22.90 14.33
CA PHE A 310 -15.39 -21.97 15.17
C PHE A 310 -14.15 -22.63 15.77
N SER A 311 -14.23 -23.92 16.14
CA SER A 311 -13.07 -24.68 16.62
C SER A 311 -11.99 -24.80 15.54
N ILE A 312 -12.36 -25.06 14.28
CA ILE A 312 -11.43 -25.12 13.15
C ILE A 312 -10.74 -23.76 12.95
N LEU A 313 -11.52 -22.67 12.91
CA LEU A 313 -11.00 -21.32 12.77
C LEU A 313 -10.06 -20.95 13.91
N ARG A 314 -10.46 -21.24 15.16
CA ARG A 314 -9.65 -21.00 16.35
C ARG A 314 -8.32 -21.75 16.28
N GLN A 315 -8.34 -23.04 15.98
CA GLN A 315 -7.13 -23.85 15.85
C GLN A 315 -6.18 -23.28 14.82
N GLN A 316 -6.67 -22.85 13.66
CA GLN A 316 -5.83 -22.26 12.61
C GLN A 316 -5.23 -20.91 13.04
N PHE A 317 -6.03 -20.05 13.67
CA PHE A 317 -5.59 -18.72 14.11
C PHE A 317 -4.64 -18.75 15.32
N ASP A 318 -4.62 -19.85 16.09
CA ASP A 318 -3.72 -20.02 17.23
C ASP A 318 -2.39 -20.71 16.88
N LYS A 319 -2.18 -21.14 15.62
CA LYS A 319 -0.90 -21.71 15.17
C LYS A 319 0.23 -20.66 15.20
N LEU A 320 1.45 -21.09 15.55
CA LEU A 320 2.64 -20.24 15.76
C LEU A 320 3.83 -20.60 14.87
N ASP A 321 3.68 -21.59 14.00
CA ASP A 321 4.68 -22.00 13.03
C ASP A 321 5.05 -20.89 12.02
N ASN A 322 4.13 -19.97 11.69
CA ASN A 322 4.46 -18.80 10.88
C ASN A 322 5.47 -17.88 11.61
N THR A 323 5.27 -17.61 12.90
CA THR A 323 6.15 -16.74 13.70
C THR A 323 7.43 -17.45 14.15
N ARG A 324 7.34 -18.73 14.54
CA ARG A 324 8.47 -19.50 15.09
C ARG A 324 9.38 -20.15 14.05
N LEU A 325 8.80 -20.59 12.92
CA LEU A 325 9.51 -21.39 11.90
C LEU A 325 9.64 -20.65 10.57
N GLY A 326 9.08 -19.44 10.45
CA GLY A 326 9.12 -18.64 9.23
C GLY A 326 8.21 -19.16 8.10
N TYR A 327 7.22 -20.00 8.43
CA TYR A 327 6.22 -20.42 7.45
C TYR A 327 5.38 -19.22 6.96
N ARG A 328 4.79 -19.37 5.77
CA ARG A 328 3.98 -18.33 5.11
C ARG A 328 2.59 -18.84 4.75
N ILE A 329 1.89 -19.38 5.74
CA ILE A 329 0.58 -20.02 5.53
C ILE A 329 -0.54 -19.05 5.91
N ASP A 330 -1.43 -18.75 4.96
CA ASP A 330 -2.68 -18.00 5.20
C ASP A 330 -3.69 -18.86 5.97
N ARG A 331 -3.80 -18.59 7.28
CA ARG A 331 -4.66 -19.32 8.21
C ARG A 331 -6.14 -19.11 7.96
N LYS A 332 -6.54 -17.95 7.44
CA LYS A 332 -7.91 -17.69 7.02
C LYS A 332 -8.24 -18.62 5.86
N ARG A 333 -7.43 -18.61 4.81
CA ARG A 333 -7.67 -19.44 3.63
C ARG A 333 -7.65 -20.95 3.94
N GLU A 334 -6.70 -21.40 4.75
CA GLU A 334 -6.64 -22.80 5.19
C GLU A 334 -7.90 -23.21 5.97
N ALA A 335 -8.35 -22.38 6.92
CA ALA A 335 -9.57 -22.64 7.66
C ALA A 335 -10.81 -22.71 6.74
N LEU A 336 -10.96 -21.75 5.82
CA LEU A 336 -12.07 -21.74 4.87
C LEU A 336 -12.04 -22.97 3.94
N MET A 337 -10.86 -23.46 3.55
CA MET A 337 -10.72 -24.71 2.81
C MET A 337 -11.17 -25.92 3.64
N ILE A 338 -10.84 -25.98 4.92
CA ILE A 338 -11.33 -27.06 5.80
C ILE A 338 -12.85 -27.01 5.93
N LEU A 339 -13.46 -25.83 6.10
CA LEU A 339 -14.91 -25.69 6.10
C LEU A 339 -15.54 -26.19 4.79
N THR A 340 -14.86 -25.96 3.66
CA THR A 340 -15.30 -26.43 2.34
C THR A 340 -15.29 -27.95 2.25
N TYR A 341 -14.15 -28.59 2.54
CA TYR A 341 -13.94 -30.00 2.22
C TYR A 341 -14.30 -30.96 3.37
N LYS A 342 -14.13 -30.54 4.62
CA LYS A 342 -14.46 -31.36 5.79
C LYS A 342 -15.92 -31.17 6.21
N MET A 343 -16.39 -29.93 6.28
CA MET A 343 -17.76 -29.63 6.72
C MET A 343 -18.76 -29.53 5.55
N GLN A 344 -18.31 -29.71 4.31
CA GLN A 344 -19.16 -29.68 3.10
C GLN A 344 -19.91 -28.34 2.90
N ILE A 345 -19.39 -27.24 3.46
CA ILE A 345 -19.98 -25.91 3.30
C ILE A 345 -19.49 -25.31 1.98
N GLN A 346 -20.15 -25.66 0.88
CA GLN A 346 -19.74 -25.26 -0.46
C GLN A 346 -20.00 -23.78 -0.76
N ASP A 347 -21.03 -23.20 -0.15
CA ASP A 347 -21.44 -21.81 -0.35
C ASP A 347 -20.41 -20.83 0.26
N PRO A 348 -19.71 -20.02 -0.55
CA PRO A 348 -18.75 -19.04 -0.06
C PRO A 348 -19.35 -18.01 0.89
N GLN A 349 -20.60 -17.59 0.67
CA GLN A 349 -21.25 -16.59 1.52
C GLN A 349 -21.52 -17.14 2.91
N LYS A 350 -21.89 -18.42 3.02
CA LYS A 350 -22.03 -19.10 4.32
C LYS A 350 -20.68 -19.22 5.04
N ARG A 351 -19.62 -19.59 4.32
CA ARG A 351 -18.27 -19.69 4.91
C ARG A 351 -17.76 -18.34 5.42
N LEU A 352 -17.97 -17.26 4.65
CA LEU A 352 -17.64 -15.90 5.07
C LEU A 352 -18.49 -15.45 6.26
N GLY A 353 -19.79 -15.77 6.27
CA GLY A 353 -20.65 -15.54 7.43
C GLY A 353 -20.06 -16.16 8.70
N ILE A 354 -19.76 -17.47 8.67
CA ILE A 354 -19.11 -18.18 9.79
C ILE A 354 -17.83 -17.48 10.23
N TYR A 355 -16.98 -17.07 9.28
CA TYR A 355 -15.73 -16.37 9.55
C TYR A 355 -15.95 -15.03 10.28
N PHE A 356 -16.85 -14.17 9.80
CA PHE A 356 -17.10 -12.88 10.43
C PHE A 356 -17.77 -13.02 11.81
N HIS A 357 -18.65 -14.00 11.99
CA HIS A 357 -19.20 -14.33 13.32
C HIS A 357 -18.10 -14.83 14.27
N PHE A 358 -17.15 -15.65 13.80
CA PHE A 358 -15.98 -16.05 14.58
C PHE A 358 -15.09 -14.85 14.96
N LEU A 359 -14.85 -13.91 14.05
CA LEU A 359 -14.07 -12.71 14.37
C LEU A 359 -14.76 -11.87 15.45
N LYS A 360 -16.09 -11.73 15.38
CA LYS A 360 -16.88 -11.05 16.41
C LYS A 360 -16.74 -11.73 17.76
N ASP A 361 -16.91 -13.06 17.83
CA ASP A 361 -16.71 -13.86 19.05
C ASP A 361 -15.30 -13.71 19.62
N ARG A 362 -14.29 -13.71 18.76
CA ARG A 362 -12.88 -13.73 19.17
C ARG A 362 -12.36 -12.37 19.61
N TYR A 363 -12.73 -11.30 18.92
CA TYR A 363 -12.06 -10.00 19.02
C TYR A 363 -12.94 -8.88 19.59
N ILE A 364 -14.27 -9.07 19.70
CA ILE A 364 -15.18 -8.01 20.16
C ILE A 364 -15.67 -8.36 21.57
N GLY A 365 -15.37 -7.48 22.53
CA GLY A 365 -15.82 -7.62 23.91
C GLY A 365 -17.31 -7.40 24.06
N ALA A 366 -17.86 -7.80 25.21
CA ALA A 366 -19.27 -7.55 25.56
C ALA A 366 -19.60 -6.04 25.65
N ASP A 367 -18.58 -5.19 25.84
CA ASP A 367 -18.64 -3.73 25.79
C ASP A 367 -18.62 -3.16 24.36
N GLY A 368 -18.50 -4.01 23.33
CA GLY A 368 -18.39 -3.60 21.93
C GLY A 368 -16.98 -3.14 21.52
N GLU A 369 -16.00 -3.20 22.42
CA GLU A 369 -14.62 -2.78 22.14
C GLU A 369 -13.80 -3.91 21.49
N ILE A 370 -12.90 -3.52 20.58
CA ILE A 370 -12.01 -4.48 19.92
C ILE A 370 -10.81 -4.76 20.81
N ARG A 371 -10.56 -6.05 21.03
CA ARG A 371 -9.44 -6.57 21.81
C ARG A 371 -8.63 -7.50 20.92
N LEU A 372 -7.49 -7.02 20.40
CA LEU A 372 -6.56 -7.84 19.61
C LEU A 372 -5.92 -8.92 20.50
N LYS A 373 -6.62 -10.05 20.63
CA LYS A 373 -6.24 -11.15 21.50
C LYS A 373 -5.04 -11.90 20.93
N VAL A 374 -3.98 -11.97 21.72
CA VAL A 374 -2.78 -12.78 21.48
C VAL A 374 -2.85 -13.95 22.45
N SER A 375 -2.73 -15.18 21.93
CA SER A 375 -2.88 -16.41 22.73
C SER A 375 -1.60 -16.80 23.47
N ASP A 376 -0.43 -16.38 22.95
CA ASP A 376 0.89 -16.65 23.53
C ASP A 376 1.71 -15.36 23.62
N GLU A 377 1.73 -14.74 24.80
CA GLU A 377 2.45 -13.47 25.03
C GLU A 377 3.98 -13.65 25.00
N GLU A 378 4.50 -14.85 25.26
CA GLU A 378 5.93 -15.13 25.14
C GLU A 378 6.36 -15.21 23.66
N ASP A 379 5.49 -15.76 22.80
CA ASP A 379 5.70 -15.73 21.35
C ASP A 379 5.70 -14.31 20.79
N LEU A 380 4.80 -13.44 21.29
CA LEU A 380 4.78 -12.02 20.93
C LEU A 380 6.10 -11.32 21.29
N LYS A 381 6.64 -11.56 22.50
CA LYS A 381 7.93 -11.00 22.91
C LYS A 381 9.07 -11.47 22.00
N LYS A 382 9.09 -12.76 21.66
CA LYS A 382 10.10 -13.32 20.73
C LYS A 382 9.99 -12.70 19.34
N PHE A 383 8.77 -12.54 18.83
CA PHE A 383 8.53 -11.86 17.56
C PHE A 383 9.10 -10.43 17.56
N VAL A 384 8.87 -9.67 18.63
CA VAL A 384 9.42 -8.32 18.76
C VAL A 384 10.96 -8.34 18.77
N GLU A 385 11.57 -9.26 19.52
CA GLU A 385 13.02 -9.42 19.56
C GLU A 385 13.59 -9.82 18.20
N GLU A 386 12.95 -10.73 17.48
CA GLU A 386 13.34 -11.09 16.11
C GLU A 386 13.29 -9.90 15.16
N LYS A 387 12.27 -9.04 15.26
CA LYS A 387 12.21 -7.79 14.48
C LYS A 387 13.37 -6.85 14.85
N ARG A 388 13.72 -6.72 16.13
CA ARG A 388 14.90 -5.94 16.57
C ARG A 388 16.19 -6.50 15.97
N VAL A 389 16.38 -7.82 15.99
CA VAL A 389 17.56 -8.49 15.40
C VAL A 389 17.62 -8.25 13.88
N GLN A 390 16.49 -8.32 13.18
CA GLN A 390 16.41 -8.04 11.75
C GLN A 390 16.82 -6.60 11.43
N VAL A 391 16.31 -5.61 12.16
CA VAL A 391 16.69 -4.20 11.99
C VAL A 391 18.18 -3.99 12.28
N ASN A 392 18.70 -4.54 13.37
CA ASN A 392 20.13 -4.46 13.70
C ASN A 392 21.02 -5.10 12.62
N ARG A 393 20.56 -6.18 11.96
CA ARG A 393 21.28 -6.77 10.83
C ARG A 393 21.26 -5.83 9.61
N MET A 394 20.12 -5.21 9.30
CA MET A 394 20.01 -4.27 8.17
C MET A 394 20.94 -3.06 8.34
N MET A 395 21.05 -2.50 9.55
CA MET A 395 21.92 -1.34 9.83
C MET A 395 23.41 -1.58 9.56
N LYS A 396 23.86 -2.85 9.55
CA LYS A 396 25.24 -3.24 9.25
C LYS A 396 25.56 -3.21 7.75
N SER A 397 24.56 -3.05 6.89
CA SER A 397 24.79 -2.90 5.45
C SER A 397 25.61 -1.64 5.15
N LYS A 398 26.54 -1.77 4.18
CA LYS A 398 27.28 -0.64 3.61
C LYS A 398 26.41 0.30 2.77
N ASN A 399 25.27 -0.19 2.26
CA ASN A 399 24.35 0.59 1.43
C ASN A 399 23.33 1.37 2.26
N PHE A 400 23.30 1.13 3.57
CA PHE A 400 22.47 1.83 4.53
C PHE A 400 23.07 3.21 4.82
N THR A 401 22.27 4.26 4.67
CA THR A 401 22.76 5.63 4.89
C THR A 401 22.79 5.96 6.38
N GLU A 402 23.53 7.00 6.74
CA GLU A 402 23.56 7.47 8.13
C GLU A 402 22.17 7.96 8.60
N ILE A 403 21.39 8.58 7.72
CA ILE A 403 20.01 9.00 8.03
C ILE A 403 19.13 7.78 8.35
N GLU A 404 19.25 6.71 7.55
CA GLU A 404 18.55 5.46 7.80
C GLU A 404 19.00 4.81 9.11
N ARG A 405 20.30 4.81 9.45
CA ARG A 405 20.81 4.27 10.74
C ARG A 405 20.19 4.99 11.92
N GLN A 406 20.14 6.32 11.86
CA GLN A 406 19.54 7.12 12.91
C GLN A 406 18.03 6.90 13.03
N GLY A 407 17.34 6.70 11.90
CA GLY A 407 15.91 6.32 11.88
C GLY A 407 15.68 4.95 12.53
N ALA A 408 16.51 3.96 12.18
CA ALA A 408 16.48 2.64 12.77
C ALA A 408 16.73 2.67 14.29
N ASP A 409 17.73 3.43 14.74
CA ASP A 409 18.02 3.62 16.17
C ASP A 409 16.85 4.25 16.93
N ARG A 410 16.19 5.25 16.34
CA ARG A 410 14.97 5.86 16.91
C ARG A 410 13.86 4.82 17.05
N MET A 411 13.60 4.06 15.99
CA MET A 411 12.59 3.01 16.03
C MET A 411 12.93 1.98 17.11
N LEU A 412 14.15 1.43 17.13
CA LEU A 412 14.57 0.43 18.11
C LEU A 412 14.41 0.91 19.56
N LYS A 413 14.64 2.20 19.83
CA LYS A 413 14.41 2.81 21.15
C LYS A 413 12.93 3.00 21.50
N ALA A 414 12.07 3.14 20.49
CA ALA A 414 10.63 3.35 20.66
C ALA A 414 9.83 2.04 20.76
N ILE A 415 10.38 0.92 20.26
CA ILE A 415 9.79 -0.40 20.47
C ILE A 415 9.87 -0.71 21.98
N PRO A 416 8.77 -1.16 22.62
CA PRO A 416 8.76 -1.53 24.04
C PRO A 416 9.58 -2.77 24.38
#